data_AF-A0A9R0Z3N5-F1
#
_entry.id   AF-A0A9R0Z3N5-F1
#
_cell.length_a   1.000
_cell.length_b   1.000
_cell.length_c   1.000
_cell.angle_alpha   90.00
_cell.angle_beta   90.00
_cell.angle_gamma   90.00
#
_symmetry.space_group_name_H-M   'P 1'
#
loop_
_entity.id
_entity.type
_entity.pdbx_description
1 polymer ?
#
loop_
_entity_poly.entity_id
_entity_poly.type
_entity_poly.pdbx_seq_one_letter_code
_entity_poly.pdbx_strand_id
1 'polypeptide(L)'
;MGTTRHSDPSFLTVLLQDAVGGLQVLVEDDGGSAEWIEVPAVPGALVVNIGDYLQLLSNDRFKSVEHRVVANGAGPRVSVACFFRTYGAAASMRVLQPIVTGGDRARYKSATVEELLRHYRAKGLDGTSALDHFRL
;
A
#
# COMPACT_ATOMS: atom_id res chain seq x y z
N MET A 1 7.24 -18.23 -0.34
CA MET A 1 6.77 -16.83 -0.40
C MET A 1 7.84 -15.98 -1.08
N GLY A 2 7.44 -15.06 -1.97
CA GLY A 2 8.33 -14.07 -2.56
C GLY A 2 8.39 -12.81 -1.70
N THR A 3 7.24 -12.17 -1.48
CA THR A 3 7.06 -11.02 -0.57
C THR A 3 5.90 -11.30 0.36
N THR A 4 6.07 -11.05 1.66
CA THR A 4 5.03 -11.23 2.67
C THR A 4 3.92 -10.17 2.53
N ARG A 5 2.79 -10.40 3.20
CA ARG A 5 1.63 -9.50 3.25
C ARG A 5 2.04 -8.11 3.75
N HIS A 6 1.67 -7.06 3.01
CA HIS A 6 1.86 -5.66 3.40
C HIS A 6 1.01 -4.70 2.57
N SER A 7 0.90 -3.44 3.01
CA SER A 7 0.50 -2.29 2.19
C SER A 7 1.72 -1.42 1.87
N ASP A 8 1.60 -0.55 0.87
CA ASP A 8 2.71 0.29 0.44
C ASP A 8 2.75 1.63 1.19
N PRO A 9 3.87 2.01 1.84
CA PRO A 9 4.05 3.32 2.45
C PRO A 9 4.47 4.33 1.36
N SER A 10 3.56 4.59 0.43
CA SER A 10 3.71 5.49 -0.72
C SER A 10 2.39 6.26 -0.98
N PHE A 11 2.40 7.18 -1.94
CA PHE A 11 1.15 7.76 -2.45
C PHE A 11 0.47 6.81 -3.44
N LEU A 12 1.25 6.32 -4.41
CA LEU A 12 0.87 5.34 -5.41
C LEU A 12 2.08 4.48 -5.75
N THR A 13 1.83 3.26 -6.18
CA THR A 13 2.85 2.37 -6.73
C THR A 13 2.45 1.98 -8.15
N VAL A 14 3.41 2.01 -9.06
CA VAL A 14 3.26 1.52 -10.44
C VAL A 14 4.20 0.34 -10.61
N LEU A 15 3.64 -0.81 -10.96
CA LEU A 15 4.34 -2.08 -11.04
C LEU A 15 4.30 -2.63 -12.46
N LEU A 16 5.49 -2.88 -13.01
CA LEU A 16 5.68 -3.75 -14.16
C LEU A 16 5.99 -5.16 -13.66
N GLN A 17 5.26 -6.16 -14.15
CA GLN A 17 5.53 -7.57 -13.85
C GLN A 17 5.67 -8.37 -15.13
N ASP A 18 6.44 -9.45 -15.07
CA ASP A 18 6.54 -10.43 -16.14
C ASP A 18 5.28 -11.31 -16.25
N ALA A 19 5.32 -12.32 -17.13
CA ALA A 19 4.22 -13.25 -17.37
C ALA A 19 4.08 -14.35 -16.31
N VAL A 20 4.98 -14.45 -15.31
CA VAL A 20 4.96 -15.53 -14.30
C VAL A 20 3.86 -15.28 -13.26
N GLY A 21 3.47 -14.03 -13.03
CA GLY A 21 2.36 -13.66 -12.14
C GLY A 21 2.69 -13.86 -10.65
N GLY A 22 1.71 -14.24 -9.84
CA GLY A 22 1.89 -14.52 -8.40
C GLY A 22 1.70 -13.32 -7.46
N LEU A 23 1.40 -12.14 -7.98
CA LEU A 23 0.89 -11.03 -7.17
C LEU A 23 -0.55 -11.35 -6.72
N GLN A 24 -0.83 -11.20 -5.43
CA GLN A 24 -2.15 -11.35 -4.86
C GLN A 24 -2.51 -10.11 -4.03
N VAL A 25 -3.77 -9.70 -4.09
CA VAL A 25 -4.34 -8.62 -3.26
C VAL A 25 -5.38 -9.20 -2.31
N LEU A 26 -5.47 -8.67 -1.09
CA LEU A 26 -6.52 -9.03 -0.14
C LEU A 26 -7.74 -8.15 -0.40
N VAL A 27 -8.86 -8.77 -0.73
CA VAL A 27 -10.15 -8.10 -0.96
C VAL A 27 -11.09 -8.49 0.15
N GLU A 28 -11.68 -7.49 0.79
CA GLU A 28 -12.72 -7.67 1.79
C GLU A 28 -14.09 -7.50 1.12
N ASP A 29 -15.02 -8.42 1.40
CA ASP A 29 -16.41 -8.32 0.96
C ASP A 29 -17.27 -7.53 1.96
N ASP A 30 -18.51 -7.20 1.56
CA ASP A 30 -19.48 -6.47 2.38
C ASP A 30 -19.90 -7.25 3.65
N GLY A 31 -19.62 -8.55 3.71
CA GLY A 31 -19.87 -9.43 4.86
C GLY A 31 -18.71 -9.49 5.85
N GLY A 32 -17.60 -8.81 5.58
CA GLY A 32 -16.39 -8.80 6.40
C GLY A 32 -15.50 -10.04 6.21
N SER A 33 -15.73 -10.82 5.16
CA SER A 33 -14.84 -11.92 4.78
C SER A 33 -13.72 -11.39 3.87
N ALA A 34 -12.50 -11.90 4.04
CA ALA A 34 -11.33 -11.43 3.29
C ALA A 34 -10.72 -12.57 2.47
N GLU A 35 -10.53 -12.34 1.18
CA GLU A 35 -9.98 -13.33 0.25
C GLU A 35 -8.77 -12.80 -0.53
N TRP A 36 -7.81 -13.69 -0.79
CA TRP A 36 -6.65 -13.37 -1.62
C TRP A 36 -6.99 -13.60 -3.09
N ILE A 37 -7.02 -12.53 -3.87
CA ILE A 37 -7.32 -12.57 -5.31
C ILE A 37 -6.02 -12.41 -6.10
N GLU A 38 -5.83 -13.24 -7.12
CA GLU A 38 -4.69 -13.12 -8.03
C GLU A 38 -4.84 -11.90 -8.96
N VAL A 39 -3.75 -11.16 -9.11
CA VAL A 39 -3.67 -10.08 -10.10
C VAL A 39 -3.10 -10.65 -11.40
N PRO A 40 -3.88 -10.71 -12.50
CA PRO A 40 -3.42 -11.32 -13.73
C PRO A 40 -2.26 -10.53 -14.35
N ALA A 41 -1.26 -11.24 -14.85
CA ALA A 41 -0.17 -10.66 -15.63
C ALA A 41 -0.65 -10.41 -17.07
N VAL A 42 -1.20 -9.21 -17.31
CA VAL A 42 -1.70 -8.82 -18.64
C VAL A 42 -0.55 -8.25 -19.48
N PRO A 43 -0.26 -8.81 -20.68
CA PRO A 43 0.80 -8.30 -21.55
C PRO A 43 0.63 -6.80 -21.87
N GLY A 44 1.69 -6.02 -21.67
CA GLY A 44 1.71 -4.58 -21.92
C GLY A 44 1.00 -3.73 -20.86
N ALA A 45 0.43 -4.32 -19.82
CA ALA A 45 -0.22 -3.58 -18.74
C ALA A 45 0.76 -3.23 -17.60
N LEU A 46 0.41 -2.17 -16.88
CA LEU A 46 1.01 -1.81 -15.59
C LEU A 46 -0.04 -2.00 -14.51
N VAL A 47 0.37 -2.54 -13.37
CA VAL A 47 -0.48 -2.59 -12.18
C VAL A 47 -0.27 -1.30 -11.40
N VAL A 48 -1.36 -0.68 -10.95
CA VAL A 48 -1.33 0.54 -10.15
C VAL A 48 -2.08 0.29 -8.86
N ASN A 49 -1.44 0.54 -7.71
CA ASN A 49 -2.09 0.42 -6.40
C ASN A 49 -1.92 1.69 -5.56
N ILE A 50 -2.92 1.94 -4.73
CA ILE A 50 -2.97 3.04 -3.78
C ILE A 50 -2.06 2.70 -2.59
N GLY A 51 -1.25 3.66 -2.16
CA GLY A 51 -0.43 3.54 -0.97
C GLY A 51 -1.06 4.22 0.26
N ASP A 52 -0.49 3.92 1.42
CA ASP A 52 -0.94 4.40 2.73
C ASP A 52 -1.08 5.93 2.78
N TYR A 53 -0.24 6.68 2.05
CA TYR A 53 -0.24 8.14 2.12
C TYR A 53 -1.51 8.70 1.50
N LEU A 54 -1.96 8.11 0.39
CA LEU A 54 -3.18 8.54 -0.28
C LEU A 54 -4.42 8.09 0.51
N GLN A 55 -4.39 6.93 1.17
CA GLN A 55 -5.47 6.55 2.10
C GLN A 55 -5.59 7.54 3.26
N LEU A 56 -4.48 7.91 3.90
CA LEU A 56 -4.45 8.90 4.99
C LEU A 56 -4.95 10.26 4.49
N LEU A 57 -4.37 10.79 3.40
CA LEU A 57 -4.75 12.09 2.83
C LEU A 57 -6.22 12.14 2.42
N SER A 58 -6.73 11.06 1.82
CA SER A 58 -8.12 11.00 1.36
C SER A 58 -9.12 10.70 2.47
N ASN A 59 -8.66 10.55 3.71
CA ASN A 59 -9.47 10.22 4.88
C ASN A 59 -10.35 8.99 4.64
N ASP A 60 -9.72 7.88 4.22
CA ASP A 60 -10.34 6.59 3.90
C ASP A 60 -11.16 6.49 2.60
N ARG A 61 -11.20 7.52 1.75
CA ARG A 61 -11.92 7.48 0.45
C ARG A 61 -11.22 6.58 -0.58
N PHE A 62 -9.90 6.57 -0.58
CA PHE A 62 -9.10 5.57 -1.30
C PHE A 62 -8.52 4.58 -0.31
N LYS A 63 -8.43 3.31 -0.70
CA LYS A 63 -7.93 2.21 0.14
C LYS A 63 -6.59 1.71 -0.37
N SER A 64 -5.59 1.73 0.50
CA SER A 64 -4.36 0.99 0.35
C SER A 64 -4.61 -0.45 0.78
N VAL A 65 -4.73 -1.32 -0.22
CA VAL A 65 -5.01 -2.74 0.00
C VAL A 65 -3.73 -3.49 0.31
N GLU A 66 -3.87 -4.52 1.13
CA GLU A 66 -2.78 -5.43 1.38
C GLU A 66 -2.53 -6.32 0.18
N HIS A 67 -1.27 -6.61 -0.07
CA HIS A 67 -0.84 -7.45 -1.17
C HIS A 67 0.35 -8.32 -0.76
N ARG A 68 0.55 -9.43 -1.48
CA ARG A 68 1.66 -10.36 -1.28
C ARG A 68 2.10 -10.94 -2.62
N VAL A 69 3.28 -11.56 -2.64
CA VAL A 69 3.75 -12.31 -3.81
C VAL A 69 4.02 -13.75 -3.42
N VAL A 70 3.28 -14.68 -4.03
CA VAL A 70 3.45 -16.12 -3.83
C VAL A 70 4.47 -16.68 -4.82
N ALA A 71 5.29 -17.65 -4.37
CA ALA A 71 6.17 -18.39 -5.26
C ALA A 71 5.41 -19.61 -5.78
N ASN A 72 5.31 -19.78 -7.09
CA ASN A 72 4.45 -20.79 -7.73
C ASN A 72 5.22 -21.94 -8.42
N GLY A 73 6.55 -21.98 -8.29
CA GLY A 73 7.38 -23.05 -8.88
C GLY A 73 7.48 -23.05 -10.41
N ALA A 74 6.82 -22.11 -11.11
CA ALA A 74 6.85 -22.02 -12.56
C ALA A 74 8.20 -21.50 -13.11
N GLY A 75 8.99 -20.84 -12.26
CA GLY A 75 10.31 -20.32 -12.60
C GLY A 75 10.63 -19.03 -11.83
N PRO A 76 11.78 -18.39 -12.12
CA PRO A 76 12.10 -17.07 -11.60
C PRO A 76 11.06 -16.04 -12.05
N ARG A 77 10.60 -15.22 -11.11
CA ARG A 77 9.70 -14.09 -11.37
C ARG A 77 10.47 -12.77 -11.22
N VAL A 78 10.28 -11.84 -12.14
CA VAL A 78 10.83 -10.48 -12.09
C VAL A 78 9.71 -9.45 -12.12
N SER A 79 9.84 -8.40 -11.31
CA SER A 79 8.98 -7.22 -11.36
C SER A 79 9.74 -5.96 -10.98
N VAL A 80 9.32 -4.81 -11.51
CA VAL A 80 9.89 -3.50 -11.22
C VAL A 80 8.79 -2.62 -10.62
N ALA A 81 8.95 -2.24 -9.35
CA ALA A 81 8.03 -1.38 -8.63
C ALA A 81 8.57 0.05 -8.56
N CYS A 82 7.78 1.03 -9.00
CA CYS A 82 8.05 2.44 -8.86
C CYS A 82 7.14 3.05 -7.80
N PHE A 83 7.71 3.47 -6.68
CA PHE A 83 6.99 4.04 -5.54
C PHE A 83 6.98 5.56 -5.61
N PHE A 84 5.80 6.15 -5.80
CA PHE A 84 5.60 7.60 -5.82
C PHE A 84 5.50 8.10 -4.38
N ARG A 85 6.63 8.56 -3.83
CA ARG A 85 6.72 9.15 -2.49
C ARG A 85 7.91 10.09 -2.37
N THR A 86 7.89 10.96 -1.37
CA THR A 86 9.03 11.83 -1.05
C THR A 86 10.10 11.06 -0.28
N TYR A 87 11.37 11.45 -0.48
CA TYR A 87 12.54 10.84 0.16
C TYR A 87 13.46 11.92 0.75
N GLY A 88 14.33 11.51 1.68
CA GLY A 88 15.34 12.39 2.27
C GLY A 88 14.73 13.58 3.01
N ALA A 89 15.40 14.74 2.95
CA ALA A 89 14.96 15.95 3.67
C ALA A 89 13.54 16.40 3.31
N ALA A 90 13.09 16.15 2.06
CA ALA A 90 11.73 16.47 1.64
C ALA A 90 10.66 15.62 2.35
N ALA A 91 11.00 14.43 2.83
CA ALA A 91 10.07 13.58 3.59
C ALA A 91 9.79 14.16 4.99
N SER A 92 10.82 14.68 5.66
CA SER A 92 10.71 15.28 7.00
C SER A 92 9.86 16.55 7.00
N MET A 93 9.90 17.33 5.92
CA MET A 93 9.15 18.59 5.81
C MET A 93 7.70 18.40 5.33
N ARG A 94 7.36 17.24 4.77
CA ARG A 94 6.03 16.99 4.22
C ARG A 94 5.12 16.38 5.27
N VAL A 95 4.21 17.19 5.81
CA VAL A 95 3.11 16.72 6.66
C VAL A 95 1.97 16.21 5.78
N LEU A 96 1.52 14.99 6.04
CA LEU A 96 0.28 14.41 5.52
C LEU A 96 -0.82 14.66 6.55
N GLN A 97 -1.88 15.32 6.11
CA GLN A 97 -3.06 15.62 6.93
C GLN A 97 -4.31 15.11 6.19
N PRO A 98 -5.24 14.42 6.87
CA PRO A 98 -6.48 13.98 6.24
C PRO A 98 -7.28 15.17 5.73
N ILE A 99 -7.69 15.09 4.47
CA ILE A 99 -8.59 16.05 3.85
C ILE A 99 -10.00 15.71 4.32
N VAL A 100 -10.58 16.65 5.08
CA VAL A 100 -11.92 16.54 5.62
C VAL A 100 -12.84 17.42 4.80
N THR A 101 -13.95 16.87 4.29
CA THR A 101 -14.97 17.65 3.58
C THR A 101 -16.36 17.29 4.08
N GLY A 102 -17.35 18.19 3.90
CA GLY A 102 -18.77 17.85 4.14
C GLY A 102 -19.14 17.52 5.58
N GLY A 103 -18.40 18.02 6.58
CA GLY A 103 -18.68 17.74 8.00
C GLY A 103 -18.14 16.40 8.51
N ASP A 104 -17.39 15.65 7.69
CA ASP A 104 -16.66 14.46 8.14
C ASP A 104 -15.73 14.78 9.33
N ARG A 105 -15.39 13.76 10.13
CA ARG A 105 -14.29 13.86 11.10
C ARG A 105 -13.00 13.30 10.51
N ALA A 106 -11.86 13.83 10.94
CA ALA A 106 -10.57 13.22 10.66
C ALA A 106 -10.54 11.79 11.26
N ARG A 107 -10.11 10.82 10.47
CA ARG A 107 -9.93 9.41 10.89
C ARG A 107 -8.47 9.10 11.24
N TYR A 108 -7.56 10.00 10.91
CA TYR A 108 -6.13 9.87 11.11
C TYR A 108 -5.57 11.14 11.77
N LYS A 109 -4.51 10.96 12.56
CA LYS A 109 -3.64 12.02 13.02
C LYS A 109 -2.80 12.52 11.85
N SER A 110 -2.48 13.82 11.83
CA SER A 110 -1.46 14.33 10.92
C SER A 110 -0.09 13.74 11.27
N ALA A 111 0.71 13.42 10.26
CA ALA A 111 2.06 12.88 10.43
C ALA A 111 2.97 13.33 9.29
N THR A 112 4.24 13.51 9.57
CA THR A 112 5.25 13.67 8.51
C THR A 112 5.44 12.36 7.74
N VAL A 113 5.87 12.47 6.49
CA VAL A 113 6.25 11.28 5.70
C VAL A 113 7.39 10.51 6.38
N GLU A 114 8.31 11.21 7.05
CA GLU A 114 9.38 10.56 7.80
C GLU A 114 8.85 9.73 8.99
N GLU A 115 7.93 10.25 9.79
CA GLU A 115 7.34 9.51 10.93
C GLU A 115 6.63 8.24 10.46
N LEU A 116 5.83 8.33 9.40
CA LEU A 116 5.14 7.18 8.83
C LEU A 116 6.15 6.14 8.32
N LEU A 117 7.18 6.55 7.57
CA LEU A 117 8.23 5.64 7.10
C LEU A 117 9.04 5.01 8.23
N ARG A 118 9.35 5.79 9.27
CA ARG A 118 10.09 5.31 10.44
C ARG A 118 9.28 4.24 11.16
N HIS A 119 7.99 4.49 11.38
CA HIS A 119 7.08 3.52 11.98
C HIS A 119 6.96 2.26 11.10
N TYR A 120 6.68 2.42 9.80
CA TYR A 120 6.57 1.31 8.85
C TYR A 120 7.81 0.41 8.86
N ARG A 121 9.01 0.99 8.85
CA ARG A 121 10.27 0.24 8.87
C ARG A 121 10.49 -0.50 10.20
N ALA A 122 10.14 0.13 11.32
CA ALA A 122 10.27 -0.48 12.64
C ALA A 122 9.27 -1.63 12.84
N LYS A 123 8.05 -1.47 12.34
CA LYS A 123 6.98 -2.47 12.34
C LYS A 123 7.32 -3.66 11.44
N GLY A 124 7.87 -3.40 10.25
CA GLY A 124 8.11 -4.43 9.24
C GLY A 124 6.82 -4.94 8.57
N LEU A 125 6.93 -6.08 7.90
CA LEU A 125 5.87 -6.70 7.10
C LEU A 125 5.12 -7.79 7.89
N ASP A 126 4.56 -7.40 9.04
CA ASP A 126 3.87 -8.30 9.97
C ASP A 126 2.39 -8.59 9.61
N GLY A 127 1.89 -8.01 8.51
CA GLY A 127 0.51 -8.18 8.06
C GLY A 127 -0.54 -7.34 8.78
N THR A 128 -0.15 -6.27 9.48
CA THR A 128 -1.07 -5.21 9.94
C THR A 128 -0.84 -3.92 9.17
N SER A 129 -1.78 -2.96 9.17
CA SER A 129 -1.57 -1.69 8.47
C SER A 129 -0.68 -0.77 9.31
N ALA A 130 0.30 -0.12 8.68
CA ALA A 130 1.08 0.92 9.36
C ALA A 130 0.21 2.15 9.72
N LEU A 131 -0.93 2.33 9.05
CA LEU A 131 -1.87 3.41 9.33
C LEU A 131 -2.63 3.26 10.64
N ASP A 132 -2.73 2.04 11.20
CA ASP A 132 -3.44 1.83 12.46
C ASP A 132 -2.80 2.59 13.62
N HIS A 133 -1.47 2.79 13.59
CA HIS A 133 -0.76 3.65 14.54
C HIS A 133 -1.20 5.12 14.48
N PHE A 134 -1.66 5.57 13.31
CA PHE A 134 -2.05 6.95 13.06
C PHE A 134 -3.56 7.16 13.11
N ARG A 135 -4.39 6.11 13.28
CA ARG A 135 -5.84 6.27 13.42
C ARG A 135 -6.21 7.09 14.68
N LEU A 136 -7.34 7.80 14.60
CA LEU A 136 -7.99 8.54 15.70
C LEU A 136 -9.10 7.72 16.35
#